data_AF-A0A139BV17-F1
#
_entry.id   AF-A0A139BV17-F1
#
_cell.length_a   1.000
_cell.length_b   1.000
_cell.length_c   1.000
_cell.angle_alpha   90.00
_cell.angle_beta   90.00
_cell.angle_gamma   90.00
#
_symmetry.space_group_name_H-M   'P 1'
#
loop_
_entity.id
_entity.type
_entity.pdbx_description
1 polymer ?
#
loop_
_entity_poly.entity_id
_entity_poly.type
_entity_poly.pdbx_seq_one_letter_code
_entity_poly.pdbx_strand_id
1 'polypeptide(L)' 'KFIACQMTVDLFEFDKKEFIEQCEYGGAAMFMGFAGDTDICLFV' A
#
# COMPACT_ATOMS: atom_id res chain seq x y z
N LYS A 1 -3.82 1.04 -9.60
CA LYS A 1 -4.49 0.78 -8.31
C LYS A 1 -3.60 1.34 -7.21
N PHE A 2 -4.12 2.16 -6.30
CA PHE A 2 -3.31 2.76 -5.22
C PHE A 2 -3.48 1.95 -3.94
N ILE A 3 -2.36 1.57 -3.32
CA ILE A 3 -2.34 0.80 -2.08
C ILE A 3 -1.48 1.54 -1.07
N ALA A 4 -2.05 1.92 0.08
CA ALA A 4 -1.31 2.41 1.22
C ALA A 4 -0.82 1.24 2.07
N CYS A 5 0.46 1.27 2.46
CA CYS A 5 1.02 0.32 3.40
C CYS A 5 0.37 0.53 4.78
N GLN A 6 -0.45 -0.42 5.23
CA GLN A 6 -1.20 -0.30 6.48
C GLN A 6 -0.28 -0.06 7.68
N MET A 7 0.85 -0.77 7.76
CA MET A 7 1.82 -0.59 8.85
C MET A 7 2.44 0.81 8.86
N THR A 8 2.64 1.42 7.68
CA THR A 8 3.20 2.77 7.57
C THR A 8 2.18 3.80 8.01
N VAL A 9 0.91 3.66 7.57
CA VAL A 9 -0.18 4.54 8.00
C VAL A 9 -0.35 4.50 9.51
N ASP A 10 -0.29 3.31 10.11
CA ASP A 10 -0.40 3.13 11.55
C ASP A 10 0.83 3.66 12.30
N LEU A 11 2.04 3.45 11.77
CA LEU A 11 3.31 3.91 12.36
C LEU A 11 3.38 5.43 12.47
N PHE A 12 2.85 6.14 11.48
CA PHE A 12 2.83 7.61 11.43
C PHE A 12 1.54 8.21 11.96
N GLU A 13 0.61 7.40 12.48
CA GLU A 13 -0.67 7.83 13.05
C GLU A 13 -1.50 8.71 12.11
N PHE A 14 -1.46 8.45 10.79
CA PHE A 14 -2.22 9.23 9.82
C PHE A 14 -3.71 8.90 9.86
N ASP A 15 -4.58 9.91 9.70
CA ASP A 15 -6.02 9.66 9.58
C ASP A 15 -6.33 9.17 8.16
N LYS A 16 -7.04 8.04 8.07
CA LYS A 16 -7.45 7.45 6.80
C LYS A 16 -8.27 8.41 5.92
N LYS A 17 -8.95 9.39 6.52
CA LYS A 17 -9.71 10.44 5.82
C LYS A 17 -8.83 11.44 5.07
N GLU A 18 -7.54 11.51 5.40
CA GLU A 18 -6.58 12.40 4.73
C GLU A 18 -6.09 11.81 3.39
N PHE A 19 -6.40 10.55 3.12
CA PHE A 19 -6.04 9.86 1.87
C PHE A 19 -7.14 9.99 0.82
N ILE A 20 -6.76 9.77 -0.44
CA ILE A 20 -7.72 9.68 -1.55
C ILE A 20 -8.69 8.51 -1.32
N GLU A 21 -9.99 8.69 -1.60
CA GLU A 21 -11.02 7.67 -1.37
C GLU A 21 -10.77 6.34 -2.12
N GLN A 22 -10.03 6.39 -3.22
CA GLN A 22 -9.70 5.23 -4.05
C GLN A 22 -8.48 4.43 -3.54
N CYS A 23 -7.92 4.82 -2.39
CA CYS A 23 -6.79 4.14 -1.78
C CYS A 23 -7.26 2.89 -1.04
N GLU A 24 -6.68 1.74 -1.36
CA GLU A 24 -6.84 0.52 -0.58
C GLU A 24 -5.73 0.39 0.45
N TYR A 25 -6.03 -0.22 1.59
CA TYR A 25 -5.02 -0.46 2.63
C TYR A 25 -4.54 -1.90 2.55
N GLY A 26 -3.22 -2.08 2.42
CA GLY A 26 -2.60 -3.39 2.21
C GLY A 26 -1.37 -3.61 3.09
N GLY A 27 -1.14 -4.86 3.48
CA GLY A 27 0.08 -5.28 4.17
C GLY A 27 1.12 -5.87 3.23
N ALA A 28 2.27 -6.27 3.78
CA ALA A 28 3.38 -6.84 3.01
C ALA A 28 2.97 -8.07 2.17
N ALA A 29 2.10 -8.95 2.68
CA ALA A 29 1.63 -10.12 1.95
C ALA A 29 0.85 -9.75 0.66
N MET A 30 0.07 -8.68 0.71
CA MET A 30 -0.67 -8.18 -0.46
C MET A 30 0.28 -7.61 -1.51
N PHE A 31 1.30 -6.85 -1.07
CA PHE A 31 2.35 -6.36 -1.95
C PHE A 31 3.14 -7.50 -2.60
N MET A 32 3.53 -8.51 -1.83
CA MET A 32 4.30 -9.67 -2.33
C MET A 32 3.53 -10.48 -3.37
N GLY A 33 2.21 -10.67 -3.19
CA GLY A 33 1.36 -11.30 -4.19
C GLY A 33 1.32 -10.52 -5.50
N PHE A 34 1.15 -9.20 -5.43
CA PHE A 34 1.20 -8.34 -6.61
C PHE A 34 2.59 -8.34 -7.28
N ALA A 35 3.65 -8.12 -6.51
CA ALA A 35 5.02 -8.01 -7.01
C ALA A 35 5.50 -9.30 -7.69
N GLY A 36 5.05 -10.47 -7.21
CA GLY A 36 5.36 -11.77 -7.82
C GLY A 36 4.75 -11.95 -9.22
N ASP A 37 3.61 -11.31 -9.49
CA ASP A 37 2.91 -11.39 -10.77
C ASP A 37 3.32 -10.27 -11.77
N THR A 38 4.09 -9.27 -11.34
CA THR A 38 4.48 -8.13 -12.20
C THR A 38 5.71 -8.42 -13.07
N ASP A 39 5.66 -7.98 -14.33
CA ASP A 39 6.82 -8.01 -15.24
C ASP A 39 7.96 -7.09 -14.78
N ILE A 40 7.63 -5.95 -14.16
CA ILE A 40 8.58 -4.96 -13.64
C ILE A 40 8.07 -4.42 -12.29
N CYS A 41 8.90 -4.51 -11.26
CA CYS A 41 8.67 -3.94 -9.94
C CYS A 41 9.85 -3.04 -9.54
N LEU A 42 9.57 -1.78 -9.21
CA LEU A 42 10.58 -0.79 -8.83
C LEU A 42 10.42 -0.41 -7.35
N PHE A 43 11.53 -0.17 -6.68
CA PHE A 43 11.59 0.42 -5.34
C PHE A 43 12.21 1.81 -5.46
N VAL A 44 11.46 2.85 -5.06
CA VAL A 44 11.81 4.26 -5.21
C VAL A 44 11.61 4.98 -3.88
#